data_AF-A0A926DE16-F1
#
_entry.id   AF-A0A926DE16-F1
#
_cell.length_a   1.000
_cell.length_b   1.000
_cell.length_c   1.000
_cell.angle_alpha   90.00
_cell.angle_beta   90.00
_cell.angle_gamma   90.00
#
_symmetry.space_group_name_H-M   'P 1'
#
loop_
_entity.id
_entity.type
_entity.pdbx_description
1 polymer ?
#
loop_
_entity_poly.entity_id
_entity_poly.type
_entity_poly.pdbx_seq_one_letter_code
_entity_poly.pdbx_strand_id
1 'polypeptide(L)' 'MKGGEHIAVEIRVSCLVERYWDLSTRQYAGQQKQGTLIAVSSQTDDGGQVEPVGIVMLDDGKWESVPIAFIQREQTN' A
#
# COMPACT_ATOMS: atom_id res chain seq x y z
N MET A 1 -36.68 -5.95 4.01
CA MET A 1 -35.40 -6.14 3.30
C MET A 1 -34.32 -6.12 4.36
N LYS A 2 -33.66 -7.25 4.64
CA LYS A 2 -32.61 -7.32 5.66
C LYS A 2 -31.38 -6.65 5.06
N GLY A 3 -30.99 -5.48 5.58
CA GLY A 3 -29.73 -4.84 5.24
C GLY A 3 -28.60 -5.78 5.65
N GLY A 4 -27.87 -6.31 4.69
CA GLY A 4 -26.64 -7.04 4.97
C GLY A 4 -25.66 -6.08 5.61
N GLU A 5 -25.29 -6.35 6.85
CA GLU A 5 -24.21 -5.66 7.52
C GLU A 5 -22.93 -6.00 6.75
N HIS A 6 -22.47 -5.06 5.91
CA HIS A 6 -21.18 -5.16 5.27
C HIS A 6 -20.13 -5.00 6.38
N ILE A 7 -19.57 -6.11 6.84
CA ILE A 7 -18.37 -6.08 7.68
C ILE A 7 -17.27 -5.49 6.81
N ALA A 8 -17.05 -4.18 6.94
CA ALA A 8 -15.89 -3.53 6.35
C ALA A 8 -14.66 -4.10 7.04
N VAL A 9 -13.96 -5.02 6.39
CA VAL A 9 -12.70 -5.54 6.90
C VAL A 9 -11.65 -4.46 6.66
N GLU A 10 -11.29 -3.74 7.71
CA GLU A 10 -10.15 -2.82 7.66
C GLU A 10 -8.85 -3.63 7.62
N ILE A 11 -8.14 -3.58 6.48
CA ILE A 11 -6.86 -4.24 6.33
C ILE A 11 -5.76 -3.25 6.69
N ARG A 12 -5.25 -3.35 7.92
CA ARG A 12 -4.09 -2.58 8.38
C ARG A 12 -2.80 -3.03 7.69
N VAL A 13 -2.01 -2.06 7.26
CA VAL A 13 -0.77 -2.29 6.52
C VAL A 13 0.35 -1.35 6.97
N SER A 14 1.58 -1.83 6.87
CA SER A 14 2.79 -1.01 6.83
C SER A 14 3.26 -0.94 5.39
N CYS A 15 3.66 0.24 4.93
CA CYS A 15 4.07 0.46 3.54
C CYS A 15 5.33 1.33 3.45
N LEU A 16 6.18 1.01 2.46
CA LEU A 16 7.38 1.80 2.16
C LEU A 16 7.03 2.91 1.14
N VAL A 17 7.04 4.16 1.59
CA VAL A 17 6.76 5.36 0.80
C VAL A 17 8.02 6.20 0.58
N GLU A 18 7.94 7.20 -0.32
CA GLU A 18 9.07 8.06 -0.71
C GLU A 18 10.33 7.24 -1.07
N ARG A 19 10.08 6.10 -1.72
CA ARG A 19 11.06 5.05 -1.92
C ARG A 19 12.07 5.39 -3.00
N TYR A 20 13.29 4.95 -2.79
CA TYR A 20 14.41 5.09 -3.72
C TYR A 20 15.26 3.82 -3.73
N TRP A 21 15.96 3.58 -4.83
CA TRP A 21 16.89 2.46 -4.94
C TRP A 21 18.23 2.83 -4.29
N ASP A 22 18.60 2.16 -3.21
CA ASP A 22 19.89 2.31 -2.56
C ASP A 22 20.94 1.41 -3.25
N LEU A 23 21.91 2.05 -3.89
CA LEU A 23 22.98 1.36 -4.63
C LEU A 23 23.94 0.58 -3.72
N SER A 24 24.08 0.99 -2.46
CA SER A 24 25.02 0.38 -1.52
C SER A 24 24.50 -0.96 -0.99
N THR A 25 23.22 -1.02 -0.66
CA THR A 25 22.53 -2.21 -0.15
C THR A 25 21.87 -3.02 -1.26
N ARG A 26 21.72 -2.44 -2.46
CA ARG A 26 20.99 -3.00 -3.61
C ARG A 26 19.55 -3.37 -3.23
N GLN A 27 18.93 -2.50 -2.46
CA GLN A 27 17.57 -2.66 -1.97
C GLN A 27 16.81 -1.34 -2.06
N TYR A 28 15.49 -1.41 -2.07
CA TYR A 28 14.66 -0.22 -1.92
C TYR A 28 14.69 0.25 -0.47
N ALA A 29 14.98 1.53 -0.27
CA ALA A 29 14.89 2.24 0.99
C ALA A 29 13.83 3.34 0.89
N GLY A 30 13.39 3.86 2.02
CA GLY A 30 12.31 4.85 2.09
C GLY A 30 11.77 5.00 3.50
N GLN A 31 10.63 5.66 3.64
CA GLN A 31 9.95 5.81 4.92
C GLN A 31 8.91 4.71 5.10
N GLN A 32 8.94 4.02 6.24
CA GLN A 32 7.86 3.10 6.62
C GLN A 32 6.73 3.91 7.24
N LYS A 33 5.52 3.76 6.68
CA LYS A 33 4.31 4.39 7.20
C LYS A 33 3.18 3.37 7.34
N GLN A 34 2.34 3.59 8.35
CA GLN A 34 1.18 2.77 8.64
C GLN A 34 -0.08 3.38 8.01
N GLY A 35 -1.03 2.51 7.68
CA GLY A 35 -2.30 2.92 7.12
C GLY A 35 -3.27 1.77 6.94
N THR A 36 -4.36 2.06 6.25
CA THR A 36 -5.39 1.09 5.89
C THR A 36 -5.42 0.93 4.38
N LEU A 37 -5.35 -0.32 3.91
CA LEU A 37 -5.52 -0.65 2.49
C LEU A 37 -7.00 -0.52 2.12
N ILE A 38 -7.29 0.39 1.19
CA ILE A 38 -8.66 0.72 0.77
C ILE A 38 -9.06 -0.02 -0.50
N ALA A 39 -8.13 -0.13 -1.46
CA ALA A 39 -8.38 -0.79 -2.72
C ALA A 39 -7.09 -1.33 -3.33
N VAL A 40 -7.23 -2.21 -4.33
CA VAL A 40 -6.14 -2.67 -5.19
C VAL A 40 -6.46 -2.28 -6.63
N SER A 41 -5.46 -1.80 -7.34
CA SER A 41 -5.54 -1.39 -8.75
C SER A 41 -4.27 -1.80 -9.50
N SER A 42 -4.17 -1.39 -10.77
CA SER A 42 -2.97 -1.48 -11.58
C SER A 42 -2.51 -0.09 -12.00
N GLN A 43 -1.21 0.15 -11.96
CA GLN A 43 -0.58 1.36 -12.48
C GLN A 43 0.35 0.99 -13.63
N THR A 44 0.42 1.83 -14.65
CA THR A 44 1.43 1.71 -15.72
C THR A 44 2.56 2.68 -15.39
N ASP A 45 3.80 2.19 -15.35
CA ASP A 45 4.97 3.02 -15.18
C ASP A 45 5.36 3.73 -16.48
N ASP A 46 6.36 4.61 -16.40
CA ASP A 46 6.85 5.38 -17.56
C ASP A 46 7.49 4.48 -18.65
N GLY A 47 7.86 3.24 -18.30
CA GLY A 47 8.35 2.22 -19.22
C GLY A 47 7.23 1.44 -19.92
N GLY A 48 5.96 1.69 -19.59
CA GLY A 48 4.81 0.96 -20.11
C GLY A 48 4.55 -0.37 -19.40
N GLN A 49 5.28 -0.66 -18.31
CA GLN A 49 5.06 -1.86 -17.52
C GLN A 49 3.88 -1.66 -16.58
N VAL A 50 2.95 -2.63 -16.57
CA VAL A 50 1.82 -2.63 -15.67
C VAL A 50 2.20 -3.35 -14.38
N GLU A 51 2.08 -2.67 -13.24
CA GLU A 51 2.31 -3.23 -11.91
C GLU A 51 1.07 -3.10 -11.01
N PRO A 52 0.82 -4.07 -10.11
CA PRO A 52 -0.29 -3.98 -9.17
C PRO A 52 0.06 -3.05 -8.00
N VAL A 53 -0.89 -2.18 -7.65
CA VAL A 53 -0.75 -1.18 -6.59
C VAL A 53 -1.89 -1.27 -5.58
N GLY A 54 -1.59 -1.02 -4.30
CA GLY A 54 -2.57 -0.77 -3.27
C GLY A 54 -2.81 0.72 -3.08
N ILE A 55 -4.07 1.11 -2.96
CA ILE A 55 -4.47 2.46 -2.54
C ILE A 55 -4.58 2.46 -1.02
N VAL A 56 -3.71 3.18 -0.35
CA VAL A 56 -3.58 3.21 1.11
C VAL A 56 -3.96 4.58 1.63
N MET A 57 -4.85 4.63 2.62
CA MET A 57 -5.02 5.80 3.48
C MET A 57 -4.02 5.68 4.62
N LEU A 58 -3.02 6.55 4.64
CA LEU A 58 -2.04 6.63 5.71
C LEU A 58 -2.65 7.24 6.97
N ASP A 59 -2.07 6.92 8.14
CA ASP A 59 -2.54 7.43 9.43
C ASP A 59 -2.35 8.95 9.57
N ASP A 60 -1.48 9.56 8.77
CA ASP A 60 -1.32 11.02 8.66
C ASP A 60 -2.40 11.69 7.78
N GLY A 61 -3.37 10.91 7.29
CA GLY A 61 -4.50 11.36 6.48
C GLY A 61 -4.20 11.52 4.99
N LYS A 62 -3.00 11.15 4.54
CA LYS A 62 -2.63 11.19 3.12
C LYS A 62 -3.05 9.90 2.40
N TRP A 63 -3.38 10.05 1.12
CA TRP A 63 -3.61 8.93 0.23
C TRP A 63 -2.37 8.63 -0.58
N GLU A 64 -1.99 7.35 -0.64
CA GLU A 64 -0.83 6.90 -1.42
C GLU A 64 -1.20 5.72 -2.32
N SER A 65 -0.62 5.70 -3.52
CA SER A 65 -0.64 4.54 -4.41
C SER A 65 0.71 3.83 -4.29
N VAL A 66 0.71 2.64 -3.69
CA VAL A 66 1.94 1.91 -3.36
C VAL A 66 1.91 0.55 -4.05
N PRO A 67 2.89 0.22 -4.90
CA PRO A 67 3.03 -1.14 -5.41
C PRO A 67 3.00 -2.19 -4.33
N ILE A 68 2.26 -3.27 -4.59
CA ILE A 68 1.95 -4.30 -3.59
C ILE A 68 3.22 -4.91 -2.99
N ALA A 69 4.32 -4.98 -3.76
CA ALA A 69 5.61 -5.46 -3.30
C ALA A 69 6.17 -4.69 -2.08
N PHE A 70 5.69 -3.47 -1.83
CA PHE A 70 6.09 -2.61 -0.72
C PHE A 70 5.01 -2.45 0.35
N ILE A 71 3.96 -3.26 0.29
CA ILE A 71 2.87 -3.29 1.28
C ILE A 71 2.97 -4.58 2.06
N GLN A 72 3.01 -4.47 3.39
CA GLN A 72 2.96 -5.60 4.30
C GLN A 72 1.72 -5.50 5.18
N ARG A 73 0.89 -6.54 5.18
CA ARG A 73 -0.24 -6.64 6.10
C ARG A 73 0.26 -6.72 7.53
N GLU A 74 -0.28 -5.90 8.43
CA GLU A 74 -0.03 -6.02 9.86
C GLU A 74 -0.79 -7.22 10.41
N GLN A 75 -0.13 -8.06 11.21
CA GLN A 75 -0.80 -9.13 11.93
C GLN A 75 -1.56 -8.51 13.11
N THR A 76 -2.88 -8.51 13.05
CA THR A 76 -3.72 -8.41 14.25
C THR A 76 -3.57 -9.70 15.04
N ASN A 77 -2.95 -9.60 16.22
CA ASN A 77 -2.95 -10.65 17.26
C ASN A 77 -4.35 -10.83 17.85
#